data_AF-A0AAW0E492-F1
#
_entry.id   AF-A0AAW0E492-F1
#
_cell.length_a   1.000
_cell.length_b   1.000
_cell.length_c   1.000
_cell.angle_alpha   90.00
_cell.angle_beta   90.00
_cell.angle_gamma   90.00
#
_symmetry.space_group_name_H-M   'P 1'
#
loop_
_entity.id
_entity.type
_entity.pdbx_description
1 polymer ?
#
loop_
_entity_poly.entity_id
_entity_poly.type
_entity_poly.pdbx_seq_one_letter_code
_entity_poly.pdbx_strand_id
1 'polypeptide(L)'
;MDPIPYNVTISSRTASILYSPTRDTSLDKGWNVTYSNGVKDVGWFGKAGVGIGSHSTTTAGATMKLSWVGTAIYLYGESAKATSYGISVDGVDVFGSSPSGSSFEPGLLGLKTGLSYGSHTAELTVVGGDKVRFQHAIVTIGMGYQASTTSIQSRNVYATVPDSSDQLVRNDNFFTFNRAPGSGLDCDWVIGNIYPADILPNPVPRQVITSCGNRSDSVVFRFNQTSAFFLFGTLYFDHQWKTVTMKPGLNGDSSKITQLNDFSYTTDVNQTLHWESGLDRDQEYEVEIVIDENDGKNMMSFHTLELIDG
;
A
#
# COMPACT_ATOMS: atom_id res chain seq x y z
N MET A 1 8.16 -27.09 3.37
CA MET A 1 7.69 -27.24 1.99
C MET A 1 7.69 -25.85 1.39
N ASP A 2 8.21 -25.69 0.18
CA ASP A 2 8.27 -24.37 -0.43
C ASP A 2 6.87 -23.93 -0.90
N PRO A 3 6.49 -22.67 -0.66
CA PRO A 3 5.19 -22.17 -1.05
C PRO A 3 5.08 -22.00 -2.57
N ILE A 4 3.85 -21.96 -3.09
CA ILE A 4 3.60 -21.78 -4.53
C ILE A 4 3.91 -20.31 -4.89
N PRO A 5 4.79 -20.04 -5.86
CA PRO A 5 5.10 -18.66 -6.27
C PRO A 5 3.87 -17.94 -6.84
N TYR A 6 3.62 -16.73 -6.36
CA TYR A 6 2.54 -15.86 -6.84
C TYR A 6 3.02 -14.43 -7.02
N ASN A 7 2.75 -13.84 -8.17
CA ASN A 7 3.19 -12.48 -8.48
C ASN A 7 2.12 -11.47 -8.07
N VAL A 8 2.54 -10.45 -7.32
CA VAL A 8 1.70 -9.33 -6.90
C VAL A 8 2.29 -8.04 -7.42
N THR A 9 1.45 -7.21 -8.02
CA THR A 9 1.82 -5.85 -8.43
C THR A 9 1.57 -4.87 -7.29
N ILE A 10 2.62 -4.19 -6.84
CA ILE A 10 2.57 -3.13 -5.83
C ILE A 10 2.71 -1.77 -6.52
N SER A 11 1.65 -0.98 -6.54
CA SER A 11 1.68 0.36 -7.15
C SER A 11 2.62 1.28 -6.39
N SER A 12 3.28 2.22 -7.08
CA SER A 12 4.05 3.30 -6.44
C SER A 12 3.22 4.12 -5.44
N ARG A 13 1.90 4.10 -5.57
CA ARG A 13 0.98 4.82 -4.69
C ARG A 13 0.63 4.06 -3.41
N THR A 14 1.09 2.82 -3.25
CA THR A 14 0.85 2.05 -2.02
C THR A 14 1.30 2.84 -0.77
N ALA A 15 0.45 2.96 0.25
CA ALA A 15 0.75 3.78 1.44
C ALA A 15 1.86 3.17 2.32
N SER A 16 2.08 1.85 2.23
CA SER A 16 3.18 1.15 2.92
C SER A 16 4.54 1.23 2.21
N ILE A 17 4.64 1.92 1.06
CA ILE A 17 5.94 2.27 0.48
C ILE A 17 6.46 3.53 1.15
N LEU A 18 7.68 3.45 1.69
CA LEU A 18 8.31 4.56 2.38
C LEU A 18 9.14 5.39 1.41
N TYR A 19 8.78 6.67 1.26
CA TYR A 19 9.50 7.65 0.45
C TYR A 19 10.23 8.64 1.34
N SER A 20 11.52 8.82 1.09
CA SER A 20 12.39 9.77 1.79
C SER A 20 13.04 10.73 0.78
N PRO A 21 13.25 12.02 1.11
CA PRO A 21 12.97 12.65 2.41
C PRO A 21 11.49 12.92 2.67
N THR A 22 10.67 13.04 1.63
CA THR A 22 9.24 13.34 1.76
C THR A 22 8.46 12.77 0.58
N ARG A 23 7.30 12.17 0.87
CA ARG A 23 6.30 11.72 -0.11
C ARG A 23 5.46 12.90 -0.60
N ASP A 24 5.01 12.84 -1.84
CA ASP A 24 4.11 13.80 -2.48
C ASP A 24 4.52 15.27 -2.29
N THR A 25 5.78 15.61 -2.52
CA THR A 25 6.28 16.99 -2.51
C THR A 25 6.74 17.42 -3.91
N SER A 26 7.45 18.55 -4.03
CA SER A 26 8.04 18.98 -5.31
C SER A 26 9.25 18.10 -5.69
N LEU A 27 9.51 17.97 -7.00
CA LEU A 27 10.56 17.09 -7.55
C LEU A 27 11.97 17.36 -7.00
N ASP A 28 12.24 18.58 -6.56
CA ASP A 28 13.50 19.05 -5.99
C ASP A 28 13.62 18.82 -4.47
N LYS A 29 12.50 18.56 -3.79
CA LYS A 29 12.44 18.35 -2.33
C LYS A 29 12.19 16.91 -1.92
N GLY A 30 11.76 16.05 -2.82
CA GLY A 30 11.42 14.66 -2.54
C GLY A 30 10.67 14.00 -3.68
N TRP A 31 9.76 13.09 -3.36
CA TRP A 31 9.02 12.33 -4.35
C TRP A 31 7.72 13.02 -4.70
N ASN A 32 7.46 13.23 -5.99
CA ASN A 32 6.25 13.84 -6.51
C ASN A 32 5.40 12.80 -7.24
N VAL A 33 4.14 12.64 -6.84
CA VAL A 33 3.17 11.83 -7.59
C VAL A 33 2.74 12.55 -8.87
N THR A 34 2.74 11.81 -9.98
CA THR A 34 2.25 12.25 -11.28
C THR A 34 1.39 11.17 -11.92
N TYR A 35 0.48 11.58 -12.80
CA TYR A 35 -0.50 10.71 -13.43
C TYR A 35 -0.43 10.83 -14.95
N SER A 36 -0.52 9.70 -15.66
CA SER A 36 -0.38 9.67 -17.13
C SER A 36 -1.38 10.57 -17.86
N ASN A 37 -2.58 10.76 -17.30
CA ASN A 37 -3.63 11.59 -17.88
C ASN A 37 -3.87 12.87 -17.05
N GLY A 38 -2.93 13.22 -16.18
CA GLY A 38 -3.01 14.39 -15.30
C GLY A 38 -4.00 14.22 -14.16
N VAL A 39 -4.54 15.34 -13.69
CA VAL A 39 -5.48 15.41 -12.58
C VAL A 39 -6.79 16.05 -13.04
N LYS A 40 -7.92 15.55 -12.55
CA LYS A 40 -9.26 16.08 -12.79
C LYS A 40 -9.77 16.78 -11.54
N ASP A 41 -10.36 17.97 -11.68
CA ASP A 41 -11.07 18.62 -10.58
C ASP A 41 -12.37 17.87 -10.29
N VAL A 42 -12.58 17.53 -9.02
CA VAL A 42 -13.70 16.71 -8.53
C VAL A 42 -14.53 17.46 -7.49
N GLY A 43 -14.49 18.79 -7.55
CA GLY A 43 -15.28 19.68 -6.71
C GLY A 43 -14.79 19.68 -5.27
N TRP A 44 -15.70 19.43 -4.33
CA TRP A 44 -15.38 19.44 -2.89
C TRP A 44 -14.27 18.45 -2.51
N PHE A 45 -14.10 17.38 -3.30
CA PHE A 45 -13.07 16.37 -3.06
C PHE A 45 -11.70 16.76 -3.60
N GLY A 46 -11.51 17.97 -4.15
CA GLY A 46 -10.23 18.45 -4.63
C GLY A 46 -9.88 17.95 -6.03
N LYS A 47 -8.65 17.45 -6.23
CA LYS A 47 -8.17 16.97 -7.53
C LYS A 47 -7.91 15.46 -7.45
N ALA A 48 -8.48 14.70 -8.38
CA ALA A 48 -8.27 13.26 -8.48
C ALA A 48 -7.29 12.90 -9.60
N GLY A 49 -6.46 11.89 -9.36
CA GLY A 49 -5.48 11.42 -10.32
C GLY A 49 -6.13 10.57 -11.41
N VAL A 50 -5.71 10.73 -12.67
CA VAL A 50 -6.30 10.01 -13.80
C VAL A 50 -5.23 9.21 -14.55
N GLY A 51 -5.47 7.90 -14.69
CA GLY A 51 -4.56 6.99 -15.39
C GLY A 51 -3.54 6.33 -14.45
N ILE A 52 -2.33 6.08 -14.97
CA ILE A 52 -1.27 5.38 -14.23
C ILE A 52 -0.51 6.38 -13.36
N GLY A 53 -0.50 6.15 -12.05
CA GLY A 53 0.27 6.94 -11.09
C GLY A 53 1.74 6.51 -11.02
N SER A 54 2.63 7.48 -10.87
CA SER A 54 4.06 7.25 -10.66
C SER A 54 4.65 8.29 -9.71
N HIS A 55 5.62 7.89 -8.89
CA HIS A 55 6.38 8.80 -8.04
C HIS A 55 7.71 9.13 -8.71
N SER A 56 8.02 10.42 -8.87
CA SER A 56 9.27 10.88 -9.49
C SER A 56 10.06 11.80 -8.58
N THR A 57 11.38 11.84 -8.71
CA THR A 57 12.22 12.80 -8.00
C THR A 57 13.48 13.12 -8.79
N THR A 58 14.05 14.30 -8.54
CA THR A 58 15.39 14.71 -8.99
C THR A 58 16.36 14.90 -7.81
N THR A 59 15.88 14.71 -6.58
CA THR A 59 16.65 14.94 -5.35
C THR A 59 17.66 13.81 -5.13
N ALA A 60 18.94 14.12 -5.21
CA ALA A 60 20.01 13.18 -4.85
C ALA A 60 19.89 12.77 -3.38
N GLY A 61 20.06 11.48 -3.10
CA GLY A 61 19.87 10.87 -1.78
C GLY A 61 18.42 10.52 -1.45
N ALA A 62 17.44 10.84 -2.29
CA ALA A 62 16.06 10.41 -2.08
C ALA A 62 15.95 8.88 -2.22
N THR A 63 15.13 8.25 -1.38
CA THR A 63 14.96 6.79 -1.36
C THR A 63 13.49 6.37 -1.45
N MET A 64 13.24 5.22 -2.05
CA MET A 64 11.98 4.47 -1.95
C MET A 64 12.29 3.10 -1.34
N LYS A 65 11.55 2.69 -0.30
CA LYS A 65 11.70 1.39 0.35
C LYS A 65 10.41 0.58 0.31
N LEU A 66 10.53 -0.69 -0.06
CA LEU A 66 9.45 -1.67 -0.10
C LEU A 66 9.92 -2.96 0.61
N SER A 67 9.12 -3.47 1.53
CA SER A 67 9.38 -4.75 2.19
C SER A 67 8.32 -5.79 1.81
N TRP A 68 8.71 -7.06 1.72
CA TRP A 68 7.82 -8.18 1.42
C TRP A 68 8.34 -9.49 2.00
N VAL A 69 7.51 -10.54 2.02
CA VAL A 69 7.97 -11.93 2.22
C VAL A 69 7.82 -12.69 0.92
N GLY A 70 8.92 -13.19 0.36
CA GLY A 70 8.89 -13.79 -0.97
C GLY A 70 10.24 -14.24 -1.49
N THR A 71 10.36 -14.37 -2.80
CA THR A 71 11.56 -14.93 -3.47
C THR A 71 12.10 -14.06 -4.63
N ALA A 72 11.35 -13.05 -5.06
CA ALA A 72 11.80 -12.14 -6.10
C ALA A 72 11.12 -10.77 -6.05
N ILE A 73 11.78 -9.79 -6.67
CA ILE A 73 11.25 -8.46 -6.93
C ILE A 73 11.72 -7.93 -8.30
N TYR A 74 10.85 -7.18 -8.95
CA TYR A 74 11.09 -6.45 -10.19
C TYR A 74 10.60 -5.01 -9.99
N LEU A 75 11.47 -4.02 -10.18
CA LEU A 75 11.11 -2.60 -10.03
C LEU A 75 10.94 -1.97 -11.41
N TYR A 76 9.77 -1.38 -11.67
CA TYR A 76 9.44 -0.73 -12.93
C TYR A 76 9.31 0.78 -12.80
N GLY A 77 9.78 1.50 -13.82
CA GLY A 77 9.86 2.94 -13.85
C GLY A 77 10.69 3.47 -15.02
N GLU A 78 11.19 4.71 -14.89
CA GLU A 78 11.93 5.39 -15.94
C GLU A 78 13.06 6.24 -15.36
N SER A 79 14.22 6.25 -16.03
CA SER A 79 15.29 7.22 -15.86
C SER A 79 16.03 7.33 -17.19
N ALA A 80 16.42 8.55 -17.60
CA ALA A 80 17.15 8.70 -18.85
C ALA A 80 18.59 8.16 -18.78
N LYS A 81 19.13 8.00 -17.56
CA LYS A 81 20.46 7.42 -17.33
C LYS A 81 20.41 6.38 -16.22
N ALA A 82 21.00 5.22 -16.46
CA ALA A 82 21.14 4.16 -15.46
C ALA A 82 22.00 4.60 -14.26
N THR A 83 22.91 5.57 -14.46
CA THR A 83 23.75 6.13 -13.38
C THR A 83 23.00 7.06 -12.44
N SER A 84 21.73 7.40 -12.71
CA SER A 84 20.97 8.33 -11.88
C SER A 84 20.35 7.69 -10.64
N TYR A 85 20.41 6.36 -10.53
CA TYR A 85 19.87 5.61 -9.41
C TYR A 85 20.71 4.36 -9.09
N GLY A 86 20.56 3.88 -7.86
CA GLY A 86 21.01 2.57 -7.42
C GLY A 86 19.84 1.78 -6.84
N ILE A 87 19.90 0.45 -6.93
CA ILE A 87 18.92 -0.44 -6.31
C ILE A 87 19.70 -1.39 -5.41
N SER A 88 19.18 -1.69 -4.23
CA SER A 88 19.68 -2.77 -3.37
C SER A 88 18.53 -3.61 -2.85
N VAL A 89 18.81 -4.89 -2.58
CA VAL A 89 17.92 -5.81 -1.86
C VAL A 89 18.69 -6.36 -0.69
N ASP A 90 18.17 -6.17 0.52
CA ASP A 90 18.81 -6.54 1.78
C ASP A 90 20.22 -5.95 1.94
N GLY A 91 20.40 -4.71 1.44
CA GLY A 91 21.69 -4.01 1.44
C GLY A 91 22.70 -4.51 0.41
N VAL A 92 22.33 -5.49 -0.43
CA VAL A 92 23.15 -5.97 -1.53
C VAL A 92 22.73 -5.27 -2.81
N ASP A 93 23.68 -4.59 -3.45
CA ASP A 93 23.42 -3.89 -4.71
C ASP A 93 22.89 -4.83 -5.79
N VAL A 94 21.83 -4.37 -6.43
CA VAL A 94 21.20 -4.97 -7.58
C VAL A 94 21.48 -4.03 -8.74
N PHE A 95 22.31 -4.47 -9.68
CA PHE A 95 22.60 -3.65 -10.84
C PHE A 95 21.33 -3.40 -11.64
N GLY A 96 20.98 -2.12 -11.77
CA GLY A 96 19.91 -1.68 -12.64
C GLY A 96 20.27 -1.96 -14.10
N SER A 97 19.28 -2.38 -14.87
CA SER A 97 19.44 -2.73 -16.27
C SER A 97 19.34 -1.49 -17.16
N SER A 98 20.46 -0.87 -17.58
CA SER A 98 20.56 -0.15 -18.87
C SER A 98 21.93 0.50 -19.14
N PRO A 99 22.32 0.79 -20.41
CA PRO A 99 21.53 0.83 -21.65
C PRO A 99 22.11 0.01 -22.83
N SER A 100 21.26 -0.25 -23.84
CA SER A 100 21.56 -0.80 -25.18
C SER A 100 22.14 -2.22 -25.25
N GLY A 101 21.31 -3.19 -25.65
CA GLY A 101 21.78 -4.47 -26.22
C GLY A 101 21.16 -5.75 -25.67
N SER A 102 20.52 -5.71 -24.51
CA SER A 102 19.86 -6.87 -23.92
C SER A 102 18.34 -6.77 -24.01
N SER A 103 17.71 -7.85 -24.46
CA SER A 103 16.29 -8.07 -24.70
C SER A 103 15.41 -8.02 -23.43
N PHE A 104 15.46 -6.94 -22.65
CA PHE A 104 14.63 -6.78 -21.45
C PHE A 104 13.39 -5.92 -21.69
N GLU A 105 12.38 -6.15 -20.84
CA GLU A 105 11.08 -5.49 -20.92
C GLU A 105 11.19 -3.96 -20.76
N PRO A 106 10.47 -3.18 -21.57
CA PRO A 106 10.40 -1.73 -21.41
C PRO A 106 10.02 -1.32 -19.98
N GLY A 107 10.80 -0.41 -19.39
CA GLY A 107 10.51 0.16 -18.07
C GLY A 107 11.10 -0.59 -16.87
N LEU A 108 11.85 -1.67 -17.05
CA LEU A 108 12.49 -2.35 -15.93
C LEU A 108 13.72 -1.56 -15.40
N LEU A 109 13.65 -1.09 -14.16
CA LEU A 109 14.76 -0.41 -13.49
C LEU A 109 15.77 -1.43 -12.93
N GLY A 110 15.29 -2.53 -12.35
CA GLY A 110 16.13 -3.60 -11.83
C GLY A 110 15.32 -4.76 -11.27
N LEU A 111 15.96 -5.90 -11.07
CA LEU A 111 15.31 -7.11 -10.57
C LEU A 111 16.24 -7.93 -9.69
N LYS A 112 15.68 -8.65 -8.74
CA LYS A 112 16.37 -9.68 -7.95
C LYS A 112 15.49 -10.91 -7.86
N THR A 113 16.01 -12.05 -8.29
CA THR A 113 15.33 -13.35 -8.26
C THR A 113 16.18 -14.38 -7.53
N GLY A 114 15.58 -15.53 -7.21
CA GLY A 114 16.29 -16.63 -6.53
C GLY A 114 16.66 -16.30 -5.09
N LEU A 115 15.92 -15.39 -4.45
CA LEU A 115 16.04 -15.16 -3.02
C LEU A 115 15.47 -16.38 -2.28
N SER A 116 16.08 -16.73 -1.15
CA SER A 116 15.47 -17.68 -0.21
C SER A 116 14.13 -17.12 0.26
N TYR A 117 13.10 -17.96 0.35
CA TYR A 117 11.81 -17.52 0.87
C TYR A 117 11.95 -16.93 2.27
N GLY A 118 11.64 -15.65 2.41
CA GLY A 118 11.78 -14.91 3.67
C GLY A 118 11.48 -13.44 3.52
N SER A 119 11.69 -12.68 4.60
CA SER A 119 11.50 -11.24 4.62
C SER A 119 12.65 -10.54 3.88
N HIS A 120 12.29 -9.63 2.97
CA HIS A 120 13.23 -8.84 2.18
C HIS A 120 12.84 -7.37 2.17
N THR A 121 13.85 -6.51 1.96
CA THR A 121 13.64 -5.07 1.74
C THR A 121 14.41 -4.62 0.50
N ALA A 122 13.70 -3.98 -0.43
CA ALA A 122 14.29 -3.32 -1.58
C ALA A 122 14.36 -1.83 -1.34
N GLU A 123 15.48 -1.23 -1.73
CA GLU A 123 15.71 0.21 -1.69
C GLU A 123 16.12 0.71 -3.08
N LEU A 124 15.37 1.69 -3.60
CA LEU A 124 15.75 2.49 -4.76
C LEU A 124 16.30 3.82 -4.27
N THR A 125 17.56 4.14 -4.57
CA THR A 125 18.25 5.36 -4.14
C THR A 125 18.55 6.23 -5.35
N VAL A 126 18.17 7.50 -5.31
CA VAL A 126 18.50 8.46 -6.37
C VAL A 126 19.90 8.99 -6.16
N VAL A 127 20.79 8.75 -7.13
CA VAL A 127 22.18 9.22 -7.11
C VAL A 127 22.27 10.67 -7.62
N GLY A 128 21.35 11.06 -8.51
CA GLY A 128 21.28 12.39 -9.11
C GLY A 128 21.72 12.40 -10.58
N GLY A 129 21.68 13.58 -11.21
CA GLY A 129 22.07 13.77 -12.62
C GLY A 129 20.96 13.55 -13.65
N ASP A 130 19.83 12.95 -13.25
CA ASP A 130 18.56 12.93 -14.01
C ASP A 130 17.37 12.65 -13.08
N LYS A 131 16.15 12.82 -13.60
CA LYS A 131 14.90 12.44 -12.95
C LYS A 131 14.75 10.92 -12.93
N VAL A 132 14.43 10.38 -11.76
CA VAL A 132 14.07 8.98 -11.55
C VAL A 132 12.57 8.91 -11.29
N ARG A 133 11.88 8.02 -12.00
CA ARG A 133 10.45 7.73 -11.84
C ARG A 133 10.27 6.27 -11.46
N PHE A 134 9.49 6.01 -10.43
CA PHE A 134 9.04 4.69 -10.02
C PHE A 134 7.53 4.55 -10.26
N GLN A 135 7.11 3.49 -10.94
CA GLN A 135 5.71 3.26 -11.33
C GLN A 135 5.06 2.16 -10.49
N HIS A 136 5.71 0.99 -10.41
CA HIS A 136 5.24 -0.16 -9.64
C HIS A 136 6.37 -1.16 -9.42
N ALA A 137 6.18 -2.07 -8.47
CA ALA A 137 6.98 -3.26 -8.30
C ALA A 137 6.14 -4.50 -8.59
N ILE A 138 6.77 -5.56 -9.09
CA ILE A 138 6.20 -6.91 -9.05
C ILE A 138 7.03 -7.69 -8.01
N VAL A 139 6.37 -8.23 -7.00
CA VAL A 139 6.99 -9.11 -6.00
C VAL A 139 6.46 -10.52 -6.18
N THR A 140 7.34 -11.51 -6.06
CA THR A 140 6.95 -12.92 -6.03
C THR A 140 6.86 -13.35 -4.58
N ILE A 141 5.63 -13.58 -4.11
CA ILE A 141 5.32 -14.07 -2.77
C ILE A 141 5.05 -15.58 -2.82
N GLY A 142 4.94 -16.18 -1.63
CA GLY A 142 4.56 -17.58 -1.47
C GLY A 142 3.09 -17.70 -1.07
N MET A 143 2.35 -18.56 -1.76
CA MET A 143 0.96 -18.89 -1.50
C MET A 143 0.85 -20.39 -1.18
N GLY A 144 0.23 -20.74 -0.05
CA GLY A 144 -0.04 -22.13 0.29
C GLY A 144 1.19 -23.06 0.27
N TYR A 145 0.92 -24.34 0.00
CA TYR A 145 1.96 -25.38 -0.08
C TYR A 145 1.78 -26.21 -1.35
N GLN A 146 2.87 -26.61 -2.01
CA GLN A 146 2.81 -27.42 -3.26
C GLN A 146 2.04 -28.76 -3.14
N ALA A 147 1.87 -29.30 -1.93
CA ALA A 147 1.08 -30.51 -1.68
C ALA A 147 -0.42 -30.23 -1.42
N SER A 148 -0.82 -28.96 -1.34
CA SER A 148 -2.21 -28.50 -1.19
C SER A 148 -2.94 -28.69 -2.52
N THR A 149 -4.04 -29.44 -2.53
CA THR A 149 -4.97 -29.47 -3.67
C THR A 149 -5.87 -28.22 -3.74
N THR A 150 -5.67 -27.28 -2.82
CA THR A 150 -6.50 -26.09 -2.68
C THR A 150 -6.05 -25.07 -3.73
N SER A 151 -6.96 -24.68 -4.60
CA SER A 151 -6.73 -23.57 -5.53
C SER A 151 -6.53 -22.27 -4.73
N ILE A 152 -5.69 -21.36 -5.23
CA ILE A 152 -5.62 -20.00 -4.69
C ILE A 152 -7.03 -19.38 -4.71
N GLN A 153 -7.51 -18.90 -3.57
CA GLN A 153 -8.80 -18.23 -3.42
C GLN A 153 -8.59 -16.82 -2.90
N SER A 154 -9.31 -15.86 -3.48
CA SER A 154 -9.41 -14.50 -2.95
C SER A 154 -10.80 -14.28 -2.39
N ARG A 155 -10.88 -13.67 -1.20
CA ARG A 155 -12.13 -13.26 -0.55
C ARG A 155 -12.05 -11.79 -0.17
N ASN A 156 -13.12 -11.06 -0.46
CA ASN A 156 -13.24 -9.66 -0.11
C ASN A 156 -14.13 -9.50 1.12
N VAL A 157 -13.64 -8.74 2.09
CA VAL A 157 -14.41 -8.25 3.23
C VAL A 157 -14.57 -6.75 3.09
N TYR A 158 -15.81 -6.31 2.88
CA TYR A 158 -16.11 -4.89 2.72
C TYR A 158 -16.23 -4.19 4.07
N ALA A 159 -15.76 -2.95 4.14
CA ALA A 159 -15.89 -2.09 5.32
C ALA A 159 -17.36 -1.70 5.60
N THR A 160 -18.22 -1.82 4.60
CA THR A 160 -19.67 -1.61 4.69
C THR A 160 -20.44 -2.84 4.20
N VAL A 161 -21.60 -3.10 4.80
CA VAL A 161 -22.51 -4.20 4.45
C VAL A 161 -23.96 -3.71 4.46
N PRO A 162 -24.88 -4.28 3.67
CA PRO A 162 -26.29 -3.94 3.74
C PRO A 162 -26.90 -4.42 5.07
N ASP A 163 -27.74 -3.59 5.68
CA ASP A 163 -28.59 -3.97 6.80
C ASP A 163 -29.89 -4.65 6.33
N SER A 164 -30.82 -4.91 7.25
CA SER A 164 -32.12 -5.52 6.93
C SER A 164 -33.02 -4.68 6.01
N SER A 165 -32.69 -3.40 5.81
CA SER A 165 -33.39 -2.45 4.93
C SER A 165 -32.59 -2.11 3.66
N ASP A 166 -31.56 -2.90 3.35
CA ASP A 166 -30.66 -2.71 2.20
C ASP A 166 -29.91 -1.35 2.25
N GLN A 167 -29.81 -0.74 3.43
CA GLN A 167 -28.99 0.44 3.66
C GLN A 167 -27.57 -0.01 4.03
N LEU A 168 -26.56 0.63 3.47
CA LEU A 168 -25.19 0.33 3.84
C LEU A 168 -24.91 0.84 5.26
N VAL A 169 -24.46 -0.07 6.11
CA VAL A 169 -23.97 0.19 7.47
C VAL A 169 -22.49 -0.22 7.56
N ARG A 170 -21.79 0.20 8.61
CA ARG A 170 -20.43 -0.29 8.88
C ARG A 170 -20.47 -1.80 9.11
N ASN A 171 -19.43 -2.49 8.66
CA ASN A 171 -19.28 -3.92 8.93
C ASN A 171 -18.69 -4.17 10.33
N ASP A 172 -19.46 -3.80 11.35
CA ASP A 172 -19.09 -3.93 12.77
C ASP A 172 -18.99 -5.42 13.22
N ASN A 173 -19.44 -6.35 12.38
CA ASN A 173 -19.29 -7.80 12.60
C ASN A 173 -17.86 -8.30 12.34
N PHE A 174 -17.10 -7.59 11.50
CA PHE A 174 -15.74 -7.99 11.14
C PHE A 174 -14.68 -6.98 11.63
N PHE A 175 -15.01 -5.68 11.57
CA PHE A 175 -14.13 -4.62 12.00
C PHE A 175 -14.58 -4.07 13.35
N THR A 176 -13.65 -3.92 14.28
CA THR A 176 -13.85 -3.15 15.51
C THR A 176 -13.31 -1.75 15.30
N PHE A 177 -14.19 -0.75 15.37
CA PHE A 177 -13.86 0.65 15.22
C PHE A 177 -13.70 1.28 16.60
N ASN A 178 -12.46 1.54 16.99
CA ASN A 178 -12.13 2.15 18.27
C ASN A 178 -11.99 3.65 18.11
N ARG A 179 -12.53 4.34 19.11
CA ARG A 179 -12.45 5.79 19.24
C ARG A 179 -11.39 6.15 20.29
N ALA A 180 -10.60 7.16 19.97
CA ALA A 180 -9.64 7.78 20.88
C ALA A 180 -10.29 8.21 22.21
N PRO A 181 -9.68 7.95 23.37
CA PRO A 181 -10.13 8.52 24.64
C PRO A 181 -10.17 10.06 24.59
N GLY A 182 -11.26 10.66 25.06
CA GLY A 182 -11.40 12.14 25.14
C GLY A 182 -11.68 12.86 23.82
N SER A 183 -11.85 12.12 22.72
CA SER A 183 -12.42 12.65 21.47
C SER A 183 -13.80 13.28 21.70
N GLY A 184 -14.13 14.34 20.97
CA GLY A 184 -15.45 14.98 21.01
C GLY A 184 -16.55 14.06 20.47
N LEU A 185 -17.79 14.18 20.96
CA LEU A 185 -18.90 13.29 20.60
C LEU A 185 -19.14 13.14 19.08
N ASP A 186 -18.75 14.13 18.28
CA ASP A 186 -18.89 14.15 16.82
C ASP A 186 -17.78 13.39 16.06
N CYS A 187 -16.80 12.85 16.79
CA CYS A 187 -15.68 12.10 16.22
C CYS A 187 -15.99 10.61 16.23
N ASP A 188 -16.14 9.98 15.07
CA ASP A 188 -16.47 8.56 14.95
C ASP A 188 -15.99 8.03 13.59
N TRP A 189 -16.05 6.72 13.41
CA TRP A 189 -15.96 6.08 12.11
C TRP A 189 -17.32 6.17 11.43
N VAL A 190 -17.39 6.85 10.30
CA VAL A 190 -18.63 7.10 9.56
C VAL A 190 -18.53 6.55 8.14
N ILE A 191 -19.68 6.32 7.51
CA ILE A 191 -19.69 5.91 6.11
C ILE A 191 -19.40 7.13 5.24
N GLY A 192 -18.35 7.02 4.43
CA GLY A 192 -17.91 8.08 3.53
C GLY A 192 -18.88 8.32 2.36
N ASN A 193 -18.80 9.52 1.80
CA ASN A 193 -19.46 9.84 0.54
C ASN A 193 -18.82 9.07 -0.61
N ILE A 194 -19.62 8.73 -1.64
CA ILE A 194 -19.12 8.12 -2.87
C ILE A 194 -18.37 9.20 -3.64
N TYR A 195 -17.13 8.92 -4.05
CA TYR A 195 -16.47 9.70 -5.10
C TYR A 195 -17.33 9.58 -6.36
N PRO A 196 -17.74 10.68 -6.99
CA PRO A 196 -18.72 10.60 -8.05
C PRO A 196 -18.20 9.72 -9.20
N ALA A 197 -19.10 8.89 -9.73
CA ALA A 197 -18.79 7.80 -10.66
C ALA A 197 -18.15 8.27 -11.98
N ASP A 198 -18.13 9.57 -12.24
CA ASP A 198 -17.53 10.21 -13.42
C ASP A 198 -15.99 10.35 -13.33
N ILE A 199 -15.38 9.96 -12.21
CA ILE A 199 -13.94 10.07 -11.94
C ILE A 199 -13.24 8.72 -12.04
N LEU A 200 -13.98 7.63 -11.79
CA LEU A 200 -13.41 6.30 -11.73
C LEU A 200 -13.90 5.44 -12.89
N PRO A 201 -13.00 4.75 -13.62
CA PRO A 201 -13.41 3.80 -14.63
C PRO A 201 -14.23 2.64 -14.03
N ASN A 202 -14.10 2.37 -12.72
CA ASN A 202 -14.86 1.38 -11.99
C ASN A 202 -15.39 1.97 -10.67
N PRO A 203 -16.66 1.72 -10.28
CA PRO A 203 -17.17 2.14 -8.98
C PRO A 203 -16.38 1.47 -7.86
N VAL A 204 -15.93 2.26 -6.88
CA VAL A 204 -15.32 1.73 -5.65
C VAL A 204 -16.39 1.46 -4.60
N PRO A 205 -16.24 0.41 -3.77
CA PRO A 205 -17.15 0.18 -2.66
C PRO A 205 -17.16 1.37 -1.69
N ARG A 206 -18.28 1.53 -0.97
CA ARG A 206 -18.41 2.58 0.05
C ARG A 206 -17.38 2.40 1.15
N GLN A 207 -16.75 3.51 1.51
CA GLN A 207 -15.68 3.57 2.48
C GLN A 207 -16.22 3.80 3.89
N VAL A 208 -15.46 3.39 4.89
CA VAL A 208 -15.57 3.89 6.26
C VAL A 208 -14.39 4.82 6.50
N ILE A 209 -14.69 6.00 7.06
CA ILE A 209 -13.74 7.09 7.28
C ILE A 209 -13.82 7.60 8.71
N THR A 210 -12.70 7.96 9.33
CA THR A 210 -12.71 8.68 10.61
C THR A 210 -13.16 10.13 10.42
N SER A 211 -14.18 10.61 11.14
CA SER A 211 -14.75 11.95 10.93
C SER A 211 -13.87 13.10 11.44
N CYS A 212 -13.03 12.85 12.44
CA CYS A 212 -12.12 13.87 13.02
C CYS A 212 -10.64 13.54 12.85
N GLY A 213 -10.29 12.25 12.74
CA GLY A 213 -8.89 11.82 12.73
C GLY A 213 -8.18 12.15 14.03
N ASN A 214 -8.81 11.83 15.17
CA ASN A 214 -8.21 12.12 16.47
C ASN A 214 -7.10 11.12 16.77
N ARG A 215 -6.15 11.59 17.60
CA ARG A 215 -5.01 10.80 18.08
C ARG A 215 -5.49 9.46 18.63
N SER A 216 -4.98 8.35 18.10
CA SER A 216 -5.29 6.99 18.56
C SER A 216 -6.69 6.47 18.25
N ASP A 217 -7.46 7.07 17.33
CA ASP A 217 -8.55 6.32 16.68
C ASP A 217 -7.94 5.07 16.02
N SER A 218 -8.59 3.91 16.14
CA SER A 218 -8.06 2.67 15.56
C SER A 218 -9.13 1.80 14.93
N VAL A 219 -8.71 0.97 13.96
CA VAL A 219 -9.52 -0.12 13.43
C VAL A 219 -8.79 -1.43 13.66
N VAL A 220 -9.52 -2.42 14.18
CA VAL A 220 -9.01 -3.76 14.47
C VAL A 220 -9.81 -4.78 13.67
N PHE A 221 -9.12 -5.75 13.08
CA PHE A 221 -9.76 -6.90 12.43
C PHE A 221 -8.95 -8.17 12.63
N ARG A 222 -9.63 -9.31 12.56
CA ARG A 222 -9.03 -10.63 12.74
C ARG A 222 -9.34 -11.54 11.55
N PHE A 223 -8.37 -12.37 11.19
CA PHE A 223 -8.54 -13.35 10.12
C PHE A 223 -7.58 -14.53 10.32
N ASN A 224 -7.92 -15.65 9.70
CA ASN A 224 -7.11 -16.87 9.61
C ASN A 224 -7.22 -17.42 8.19
N GLN A 225 -6.54 -18.53 7.85
CA GLN A 225 -6.62 -19.14 6.51
C GLN A 225 -6.29 -18.12 5.42
N THR A 226 -5.13 -17.48 5.56
CA THR A 226 -4.71 -16.39 4.68
C THR A 226 -3.19 -16.44 4.57
N SER A 227 -2.67 -16.43 3.34
CA SER A 227 -1.23 -16.36 3.04
C SER A 227 -0.77 -14.93 2.77
N ALA A 228 -1.67 -14.06 2.31
CA ALA A 228 -1.45 -12.64 2.09
C ALA A 228 -2.75 -11.85 2.20
N PHE A 229 -2.68 -10.57 2.57
CA PHE A 229 -3.83 -9.67 2.53
C PHE A 229 -3.49 -8.29 1.97
N PHE A 230 -4.51 -7.59 1.48
CA PHE A 230 -4.44 -6.22 1.01
C PHE A 230 -5.61 -5.41 1.59
N LEU A 231 -5.30 -4.31 2.27
CA LEU A 231 -6.28 -3.32 2.69
C LEU A 231 -6.31 -2.19 1.66
N PHE A 232 -7.46 -2.02 1.00
CA PHE A 232 -7.70 -1.00 0.00
C PHE A 232 -8.50 0.18 0.55
N GLY A 233 -8.11 1.37 0.14
CA GLY A 233 -8.74 2.60 0.57
C GLY A 233 -8.36 3.81 -0.28
N THR A 234 -8.37 4.97 0.37
CA THR A 234 -8.11 6.25 -0.28
C THR A 234 -6.87 6.91 0.29
N LEU A 235 -6.07 7.51 -0.60
CA LEU A 235 -5.05 8.48 -0.25
C LEU A 235 -5.62 9.89 -0.40
N TYR A 236 -5.44 10.72 0.61
CA TYR A 236 -6.05 12.05 0.64
C TYR A 236 -5.21 13.09 1.40
N PHE A 237 -5.53 14.37 1.24
CA PHE A 237 -4.64 15.46 1.70
C PHE A 237 -4.70 15.70 3.21
N ASP A 238 -5.76 15.26 3.89
CA ASP A 238 -5.92 15.32 5.35
C ASP A 238 -5.65 13.96 6.04
N HIS A 239 -5.08 13.01 5.29
CA HIS A 239 -4.52 11.77 5.81
C HIS A 239 -3.03 11.96 6.08
N GLN A 240 -2.46 11.17 7.00
CA GLN A 240 -1.05 11.21 7.41
C GLN A 240 -0.60 9.83 7.93
N TRP A 241 0.55 9.78 8.61
CA TRP A 241 1.10 8.56 9.20
C TRP A 241 0.11 7.78 10.07
N LYS A 242 0.20 6.45 9.95
CA LYS A 242 -0.50 5.45 10.78
C LYS A 242 0.49 4.37 11.20
N THR A 243 0.29 3.87 12.41
CA THR A 243 0.98 2.70 12.93
C THR A 243 0.10 1.46 12.76
N VAL A 244 0.61 0.46 12.05
CA VAL A 244 -0.01 -0.87 11.96
C VAL A 244 0.70 -1.83 12.88
N THR A 245 -0.04 -2.51 13.75
CA THR A 245 0.46 -3.61 14.58
C THR A 245 -0.24 -4.90 14.17
N MET A 246 0.52 -5.91 13.76
CA MET A 246 0.02 -7.25 13.48
C MET A 246 0.49 -8.21 14.56
N LYS A 247 -0.43 -9.01 15.10
CA LYS A 247 -0.16 -10.04 16.11
C LYS A 247 -0.72 -11.39 15.64
N PRO A 248 0.08 -12.46 15.67
CA PRO A 248 1.51 -12.46 15.91
C PRO A 248 2.28 -11.78 14.77
N GLY A 249 3.56 -11.51 15.00
CA GLY A 249 4.46 -11.08 13.96
C GLY A 249 4.85 -12.22 13.03
N LEU A 250 5.65 -11.90 12.01
CA LEU A 250 6.18 -12.89 11.09
C LEU A 250 7.37 -13.63 11.73
N ASN A 251 7.70 -14.82 11.23
CA ASN A 251 8.88 -15.60 11.65
C ASN A 251 8.97 -15.91 13.16
N GLY A 252 7.82 -16.00 13.84
CA GLY A 252 7.76 -16.30 15.27
C GLY A 252 7.85 -15.09 16.20
N ASP A 253 7.92 -13.87 15.65
CA ASP A 253 7.86 -12.65 16.46
C ASP A 253 6.49 -12.50 17.13
N SER A 254 6.45 -11.90 18.32
CA SER A 254 5.18 -11.65 19.05
C SER A 254 4.29 -10.64 18.34
N SER A 255 4.89 -9.74 17.56
CA SER A 255 4.19 -8.69 16.83
C SER A 255 5.07 -8.13 15.72
N LYS A 256 4.46 -7.63 14.65
CA LYS A 256 5.11 -6.81 13.61
C LYS A 256 4.53 -5.40 13.67
N ILE A 257 5.39 -4.38 13.61
CA ILE A 257 4.97 -2.98 13.52
C ILE A 257 5.41 -2.43 12.17
N THR A 258 4.46 -1.85 11.44
CA THR A 258 4.68 -1.21 10.14
C THR A 258 4.14 0.21 10.19
N GLN A 259 4.84 1.13 9.52
CA GLN A 259 4.37 2.50 9.30
C GLN A 259 3.80 2.60 7.88
N LEU A 260 2.65 3.27 7.75
CA LEU A 260 2.13 3.67 6.44
C LEU A 260 1.81 5.15 6.44
N ASN A 261 1.86 5.76 5.26
CA ASN A 261 1.48 7.15 5.07
C ASN A 261 0.51 7.25 3.88
N ASP A 262 -0.75 7.47 4.20
CA ASP A 262 -1.83 7.60 3.22
C ASP A 262 -2.12 9.05 2.80
N PHE A 263 -1.20 9.97 3.10
CA PHE A 263 -1.24 11.33 2.57
C PHE A 263 -1.07 11.36 1.04
N SER A 264 -1.89 12.17 0.37
CA SER A 264 -1.61 12.63 -0.98
C SER A 264 -2.27 13.97 -1.30
N TYR A 265 -1.58 14.86 -2.02
CA TYR A 265 -2.18 16.08 -2.56
C TYR A 265 -3.20 15.81 -3.68
N THR A 266 -3.17 14.60 -4.25
CA THR A 266 -4.12 14.16 -5.27
C THR A 266 -4.95 13.04 -4.68
N THR A 267 -6.28 13.17 -4.75
CA THR A 267 -7.21 12.12 -4.36
C THR A 267 -6.95 10.88 -5.19
N ASP A 268 -6.63 9.79 -4.51
CA ASP A 268 -6.45 8.50 -5.15
C ASP A 268 -7.20 7.43 -4.40
N VAL A 269 -8.12 6.80 -5.09
CA VAL A 269 -9.05 5.84 -4.51
C VAL A 269 -8.69 4.45 -5.02
N ASN A 270 -9.06 3.43 -4.25
CA ASN A 270 -8.69 2.05 -4.52
C ASN A 270 -7.15 1.85 -4.56
N GLN A 271 -6.47 2.42 -3.57
CA GLN A 271 -5.05 2.21 -3.35
C GLN A 271 -4.82 1.24 -2.20
N THR A 272 -3.78 0.42 -2.32
CA THR A 272 -3.30 -0.41 -1.21
C THR A 272 -2.79 0.49 -0.10
N LEU A 273 -3.49 0.53 1.03
CA LEU A 273 -3.04 1.23 2.23
C LEU A 273 -1.99 0.40 2.96
N HIS A 274 -2.32 -0.87 3.19
CA HIS A 274 -1.45 -1.81 3.86
C HIS A 274 -1.60 -3.19 3.23
N TRP A 275 -0.54 -3.98 3.27
CA TRP A 275 -0.55 -5.35 2.80
C TRP A 275 0.54 -6.14 3.50
N GLU A 276 0.33 -7.44 3.61
CA GLU A 276 1.31 -8.38 4.15
C GLU A 276 1.26 -9.69 3.37
N SER A 277 2.37 -10.41 3.37
CA SER A 277 2.53 -11.72 2.72
C SER A 277 3.37 -12.64 3.60
N GLY A 278 3.35 -13.94 3.29
CA GLY A 278 4.05 -14.95 4.07
C GLY A 278 3.42 -15.22 5.42
N LEU A 279 2.10 -15.09 5.47
CA LEU A 279 1.29 -15.40 6.64
C LEU A 279 1.10 -16.92 6.73
N ASP A 280 1.29 -17.47 7.93
CA ASP A 280 0.94 -18.85 8.23
C ASP A 280 -0.59 -19.02 8.21
N ARG A 281 -1.11 -19.81 7.27
CA ARG A 281 -2.54 -20.06 7.10
C ARG A 281 -3.21 -20.71 8.30
N ASP A 282 -2.46 -21.44 9.11
CA ASP A 282 -2.98 -22.14 10.30
C ASP A 282 -3.03 -21.22 11.53
N GLN A 283 -2.57 -19.97 11.37
CA GLN A 283 -2.51 -18.96 12.42
C GLN A 283 -3.65 -17.94 12.28
N GLU A 284 -4.19 -17.52 13.42
CA GLU A 284 -5.06 -16.34 13.49
C GLU A 284 -4.20 -15.10 13.67
N TYR A 285 -4.47 -14.07 12.86
CA TYR A 285 -3.85 -12.76 12.96
C TYR A 285 -4.87 -11.74 13.42
N GLU A 286 -4.44 -10.84 14.30
CA GLU A 286 -5.09 -9.59 14.64
C GLU A 286 -4.25 -8.44 14.06
N VAL A 287 -4.89 -7.56 13.30
CA VAL A 287 -4.28 -6.35 12.78
C VAL A 287 -5.00 -5.15 13.38
N GLU A 288 -4.23 -4.27 14.02
CA GLU A 288 -4.68 -2.98 14.51
C GLU A 288 -3.99 -1.87 13.72
N ILE A 289 -4.77 -0.94 13.19
CA ILE A 289 -4.27 0.27 12.53
C ILE A 289 -4.66 1.47 13.38
N VAL A 290 -3.66 2.17 13.89
CA VAL A 290 -3.81 3.31 14.79
C VAL A 290 -3.45 4.60 14.04
N ILE A 291 -4.29 5.62 14.20
CA ILE A 291 -4.01 6.97 13.71
C ILE A 291 -2.94 7.63 14.58
N ASP A 292 -1.79 7.94 13.97
CA ASP A 292 -0.67 8.55 14.68
C ASP A 292 -0.96 10.00 15.06
N GLU A 293 -0.30 10.45 16.12
CA GLU A 293 -0.43 11.82 16.59
C GLU A 293 0.10 12.82 15.56
N ASN A 294 -0.71 13.83 15.24
CA ASN A 294 -0.29 15.00 14.48
C ASN A 294 -0.97 16.26 15.03
N ASP A 295 -0.44 17.43 14.68
CA ASP A 295 -0.97 18.75 15.08
C ASP A 295 -2.21 19.17 14.26
N GLY A 296 -2.63 18.35 13.29
CA GLY A 296 -3.80 18.56 12.44
C GLY A 296 -4.70 17.33 12.35
N LYS A 297 -5.75 17.42 11.50
CA LYS A 297 -6.60 16.27 11.17
C LYS A 297 -5.75 15.19 10.52
N ASN A 298 -5.90 13.95 11.00
CA ASN A 298 -5.26 12.78 10.42
C ASN A 298 -6.33 11.73 10.15
N MET A 299 -7.01 11.82 9.02
CA MET A 299 -8.10 10.91 8.69
C MET A 299 -7.55 9.60 8.10
N MET A 300 -8.36 8.54 8.16
CA MET A 300 -8.15 7.28 7.46
C MET A 300 -9.43 6.90 6.74
N SER A 301 -9.32 6.39 5.52
CA SER A 301 -10.48 5.89 4.77
C SER A 301 -10.17 4.59 4.03
N PHE A 302 -10.95 3.54 4.26
CA PHE A 302 -10.79 2.24 3.62
C PHE A 302 -12.13 1.63 3.20
N HIS A 303 -12.13 0.73 2.23
CA HIS A 303 -13.36 0.09 1.73
C HIS A 303 -13.31 -1.43 1.65
N THR A 304 -12.15 -2.04 1.43
CA THR A 304 -12.05 -3.49 1.19
C THR A 304 -10.80 -4.05 1.83
N LEU A 305 -10.94 -5.17 2.53
CA LEU A 305 -9.87 -6.08 2.88
C LEU A 305 -9.96 -7.29 1.95
N GLU A 306 -8.96 -7.47 1.11
CA GLU A 306 -8.79 -8.69 0.30
C GLU A 306 -7.90 -9.66 1.07
N LEU A 307 -8.38 -10.88 1.25
CA LEU A 307 -7.65 -11.97 1.89
C LEU A 307 -7.40 -13.04 0.82
N ILE A 308 -6.13 -13.41 0.62
CA ILE A 308 -5.75 -14.44 -0.35
C ILE A 308 -5.29 -15.69 0.41
N ASP A 309 -5.98 -16.79 0.17
CA ASP A 309 -5.65 -18.13 0.65
C ASP A 309 -5.07 -18.98 -0.48
N GLY A 310 -4.16 -19.90 -0.15
CA GLY A 310 -3.51 -20.84 -1.06
C GLY A 310 -3.19 -22.15 -0.37
#